data_AF-A0A8T2KG32-F1
#
_entry.id   AF-A0A8T2KG32-F1
#
_cell.length_a   1.000
_cell.length_b   1.000
_cell.length_c   1.000
_cell.angle_alpha   90.00
_cell.angle_beta   90.00
_cell.angle_gamma   90.00
#
_symmetry.space_group_name_H-M   'P 1'
#
loop_
_entity.id
_entity.type
_entity.pdbx_description
1 polymer ?
#
loop_
_entity_poly.entity_id
_entity_poly.type
_entity_poly.pdbx_seq_one_letter_code
_entity_poly.pdbx_strand_id
1 'polypeptide(L)'
;MTAGPAPVCKFWQTKSRIRAPQERGTYVLKHNHYKFLREVEQYPNSINPHREETMPLLKKILTQVLDMHPMASFLHIGADEVFHLGEGQDSKSWMNSNNGDLGKMFLNHIKVVADFLKRQYPDKYLIMWDDMLRKIDVETIKEAKISQYVSPVLWKYRPDIRTEEIEQLLSRYQDCGFTSIWFASAFKGASEPDQIWTPIKMHMDNHLSWKKIIDSMNKFPKIRYSGIALTGWQR
;
A
#
# COMPACT_ATOMS: atom_id res chain seq x y z
N MET A 1 -21.75 -22.34 8.43
CA MET A 1 -21.88 -20.91 8.10
C MET A 1 -20.76 -20.55 7.14
N THR A 2 -21.07 -20.46 5.85
CA THR A 2 -20.10 -20.11 4.80
C THR A 2 -19.91 -18.59 4.81
N ALA A 3 -18.76 -18.13 5.29
CA ALA A 3 -18.36 -16.73 5.14
C ALA A 3 -18.16 -16.46 3.65
N GLY A 4 -19.07 -15.69 3.03
CA GLY A 4 -18.88 -15.19 1.68
C GLY A 4 -17.65 -14.27 1.61
N PRO A 5 -17.06 -14.06 0.41
CA PRO A 5 -15.92 -13.17 0.25
C PRO A 5 -16.28 -11.77 0.74
N ALA A 6 -15.54 -11.28 1.75
CA ALA A 6 -15.74 -9.93 2.26
C ALA A 6 -15.40 -8.91 1.15
N PRO A 7 -16.30 -7.96 0.84
CA PRO A 7 -16.03 -6.95 -0.18
C PRO A 7 -14.85 -6.06 0.26
N VAL A 8 -13.83 -6.00 -0.60
CA VAL A 8 -12.66 -5.11 -0.46
C VAL A 8 -12.85 -3.92 -1.39
N CYS A 9 -12.92 -2.71 -0.83
CA CYS A 9 -12.86 -1.49 -1.63
C CYS A 9 -11.39 -1.17 -1.92
N LYS A 10 -10.98 -1.25 -3.19
CA LYS A 10 -9.67 -0.77 -3.66
C LYS A 10 -9.80 0.70 -4.05
N PHE A 11 -9.05 1.58 -3.38
CA PHE A 11 -8.99 2.98 -3.79
C PHE A 11 -7.75 3.26 -4.70
N TRP A 12 -8.06 3.68 -5.93
CA TRP A 12 -7.25 4.26 -7.03
C TRP A 12 -5.86 3.71 -7.39
N GLN A 13 -5.83 2.95 -8.49
CA GLN A 13 -4.84 3.13 -9.57
C GLN A 13 -5.58 3.23 -10.92
N THR A 14 -6.32 4.30 -11.16
CA THR A 14 -6.87 4.59 -12.49
C THR A 14 -5.89 5.50 -13.22
N LYS A 15 -5.13 4.90 -14.15
CA LYS A 15 -4.17 5.59 -15.00
C LYS A 15 -4.90 6.14 -16.22
N SER A 16 -5.01 7.46 -16.33
CA SER A 16 -5.46 8.12 -17.55
C SER A 16 -4.25 8.40 -18.45
N ARG A 17 -4.32 7.93 -19.69
CA ARG A 17 -3.41 8.20 -20.82
C ARG A 17 -2.86 9.63 -20.79
N ILE A 18 -1.54 9.78 -20.91
CA ILE A 18 -0.80 10.53 -21.95
C ILE A 18 0.72 10.36 -21.67
N ARG A 19 1.51 10.41 -22.74
CA ARG A 19 2.93 10.00 -22.87
C ARG A 19 3.88 10.67 -21.85
N ALA A 20 4.24 9.99 -20.76
CA ALA A 20 5.51 10.17 -20.06
C ALA A 20 5.82 8.98 -19.12
N PRO A 21 7.07 8.53 -18.96
CA PRO A 21 7.41 7.32 -18.18
C PRO A 21 7.27 7.45 -16.65
N GLN A 22 6.76 8.58 -16.12
CA GLN A 22 6.85 8.96 -14.70
C GLN A 22 5.50 9.34 -14.05
N GLU A 23 4.36 9.03 -14.66
CA GLU A 23 3.05 9.40 -14.09
C GLU A 23 2.41 8.31 -13.20
N ARG A 24 3.00 8.04 -12.03
CA ARG A 24 2.35 7.25 -10.97
C ARG A 24 1.71 8.18 -9.93
N GLY A 25 0.64 8.90 -10.27
CA GLY A 25 0.02 9.86 -9.34
C GLY A 25 -1.43 9.63 -9.05
N THR A 26 -1.85 10.01 -7.83
CA THR A 26 -3.27 10.21 -7.51
C THR A 26 -3.83 11.19 -8.53
N TYR A 27 -4.98 10.86 -9.13
CA TYR A 27 -5.67 11.68 -10.13
C TYR A 27 -5.78 13.15 -9.69
N VAL A 28 -5.99 13.36 -8.38
CA VAL A 28 -6.09 14.67 -7.75
C VAL A 28 -4.82 15.51 -7.90
N LEU A 29 -3.63 14.93 -7.66
CA LEU A 29 -2.37 15.68 -7.72
C LEU A 29 -1.96 16.07 -9.15
N LYS A 30 -2.58 15.51 -10.19
CA LYS A 30 -2.36 15.95 -11.59
C LYS A 30 -2.94 17.34 -11.85
N HIS A 31 -3.96 17.77 -11.10
CA HIS A 31 -4.58 19.07 -11.28
C HIS A 31 -3.72 20.20 -10.70
N ASN A 32 -3.58 21.31 -11.45
CA ASN A 32 -2.81 22.48 -11.02
C ASN A 32 -3.26 23.04 -9.66
N HIS A 33 -4.56 22.96 -9.35
CA HIS A 33 -5.10 23.40 -8.07
C HIS A 33 -4.45 22.69 -6.87
N TYR A 34 -4.04 21.42 -7.01
CA TYR A 34 -3.41 20.65 -5.93
C TYR A 34 -1.89 20.50 -6.10
N LYS A 35 -1.27 21.23 -7.03
CA LYS A 35 0.18 21.13 -7.30
C LYS A 35 1.03 21.43 -6.07
N PHE A 36 0.59 22.37 -5.24
CA PHE A 36 1.28 22.79 -4.02
C PHE A 36 1.32 21.69 -2.93
N LEU A 37 0.48 20.66 -3.04
CA LEU A 37 0.45 19.51 -2.13
C LEU A 37 1.40 18.37 -2.53
N ARG A 38 2.08 18.48 -3.67
CA ARG A 38 3.04 17.44 -4.09
C ARG A 38 4.27 17.46 -3.20
N GLU A 39 4.83 16.27 -2.92
CA GLU A 39 6.11 16.12 -2.23
C GLU A 39 7.23 16.82 -3.00
N VAL A 40 7.29 16.55 -4.31
CA VAL A 40 8.15 17.26 -5.26
C VAL A 40 7.25 17.86 -6.32
N GLU A 41 7.31 19.17 -6.50
CA GLU A 41 6.39 19.93 -7.36
C GLU A 41 6.26 19.36 -8.79
N GLN A 42 7.38 18.85 -9.33
CA GLN A 42 7.48 18.29 -10.68
C GLN A 42 6.77 16.93 -10.81
N TYR A 43 6.65 16.18 -9.72
CA TYR A 43 6.13 14.81 -9.73
C TYR A 43 4.75 14.75 -9.07
N PRO A 44 3.67 14.47 -9.81
CA PRO A 44 2.32 14.34 -9.24
C PRO A 44 2.12 13.00 -8.51
N ASN A 45 3.20 12.29 -8.16
CA ASN A 45 3.13 10.92 -7.68
C ASN A 45 2.91 10.76 -6.18
N SER A 46 3.36 11.74 -5.40
CA SER A 46 3.38 11.65 -3.94
C SER A 46 2.85 12.95 -3.34
N ILE A 47 2.03 12.84 -2.30
CA ILE A 47 1.55 13.97 -1.52
C ILE A 47 2.57 14.29 -0.41
N ASN A 48 2.79 15.58 -0.15
CA ASN A 48 3.65 16.03 0.94
C ASN A 48 2.92 15.83 2.28
N PRO A 49 3.45 15.03 3.21
CA PRO A 49 2.75 14.73 4.47
C PRO A 49 2.72 15.89 5.46
N HIS A 50 3.50 16.95 5.22
CA HIS A 50 3.67 18.10 6.12
C HIS A 50 2.87 19.35 5.72
N ARG A 51 2.26 19.36 4.54
CA ARG A 51 1.34 20.46 4.15
C ARG A 51 0.05 20.37 4.95
N GLU A 52 -0.43 21.51 5.45
CA GLU A 52 -1.62 21.57 6.30
C GLU A 52 -2.88 21.07 5.60
N GLU A 53 -2.99 21.29 4.28
CA GLU A 53 -4.16 20.94 3.47
C GLU A 53 -4.13 19.48 2.98
N THR A 54 -3.03 18.75 3.20
CA THR A 54 -2.92 17.32 2.88
C THR A 54 -3.97 16.50 3.61
N MET A 55 -4.06 16.64 4.94
CA MET A 55 -5.02 15.85 5.72
C MET A 55 -6.48 16.19 5.41
N PRO A 56 -6.91 17.47 5.31
CA PRO A 56 -8.23 17.83 4.82
C PRO A 56 -8.60 17.18 3.48
N LEU A 57 -7.67 17.20 2.50
CA LEU A 57 -7.89 16.57 1.20
C LEU A 57 -8.05 15.05 1.31
N LEU A 58 -7.14 14.37 2.02
CA LEU A 58 -7.21 12.92 2.21
C LEU A 58 -8.50 12.50 2.93
N LYS A 59 -8.90 13.22 3.99
CA LYS A 59 -10.16 12.96 4.70
C LYS A 59 -11.36 13.05 3.77
N LYS A 60 -11.42 14.09 2.94
CA LYS A 60 -12.52 14.28 1.98
C LYS A 60 -12.60 13.13 0.97
N ILE A 61 -11.46 12.76 0.39
CA ILE A 61 -11.37 11.68 -0.60
C ILE A 61 -11.77 10.34 0.03
N LEU A 62 -11.18 9.98 1.17
CA LEU A 62 -11.43 8.71 1.84
C LEU A 62 -12.88 8.59 2.34
N THR A 63 -13.46 9.69 2.83
CA THR A 63 -14.86 9.75 3.25
C THR A 63 -15.79 9.50 2.08
N GLN A 64 -15.60 10.24 0.97
CA GLN A 64 -16.42 10.05 -0.24
C GLN A 64 -16.44 8.59 -0.71
N VAL A 65 -15.31 7.91 -0.62
CA VAL A 65 -15.17 6.51 -1.02
C VAL A 65 -15.93 5.59 -0.11
N LEU A 66 -15.73 5.71 1.20
CA LEU A 66 -16.38 4.85 2.17
C LEU A 66 -17.89 5.06 2.21
N ASP A 67 -18.35 6.30 2.03
CA ASP A 67 -19.77 6.64 1.93
C ASP A 67 -20.43 5.99 0.70
N MET A 68 -19.71 5.88 -0.42
CA MET A 68 -20.18 5.18 -1.62
C MET A 68 -20.11 3.65 -1.49
N HIS A 69 -19.37 3.11 -0.51
CA HIS A 69 -19.18 1.67 -0.31
C HIS A 69 -19.49 1.26 1.14
N PRO A 70 -20.71 1.51 1.64
CA PRO A 70 -21.05 1.29 3.05
C PRO A 70 -20.86 -0.17 3.48
N MET A 71 -20.99 -1.10 2.54
CA MET A 71 -20.87 -2.54 2.77
C MET A 71 -19.44 -3.08 2.71
N ALA A 72 -18.45 -2.28 2.30
CA ALA A 72 -17.06 -2.71 2.31
C ALA A 72 -16.59 -2.97 3.75
N SER A 73 -15.96 -4.12 4.01
CA SER A 73 -15.33 -4.40 5.31
C SER A 73 -13.87 -3.96 5.33
N PHE A 74 -13.23 -3.94 4.17
CA PHE A 74 -11.82 -3.60 4.02
C PHE A 74 -11.63 -2.36 3.15
N LEU A 75 -10.70 -1.50 3.54
CA LEU A 75 -10.20 -0.39 2.77
C LEU A 75 -8.70 -0.55 2.53
N HIS A 76 -8.30 -0.58 1.26
CA HIS A 76 -6.89 -0.52 0.89
C HIS A 76 -6.44 0.94 0.77
N ILE A 77 -5.54 1.40 1.66
CA ILE A 77 -5.09 2.81 1.71
C ILE A 77 -3.91 3.12 0.77
N GLY A 78 -3.36 2.11 0.10
CA GLY A 78 -2.28 2.29 -0.89
C GLY A 78 -0.92 2.29 -0.22
N ALA A 79 -0.21 3.42 -0.33
CA ALA A 79 1.12 3.67 0.23
C ALA A 79 2.28 2.88 -0.39
N ASP A 80 2.16 2.46 -1.66
CA ASP A 80 3.25 1.88 -2.44
C ASP A 80 4.14 2.95 -3.09
N GLU A 81 5.40 2.59 -3.33
CA GLU A 81 6.26 3.22 -4.34
C GLU A 81 6.45 4.76 -4.19
N VAL A 82 6.47 5.26 -2.95
CA VAL A 82 6.66 6.69 -2.63
C VAL A 82 8.14 7.09 -2.73
N PHE A 83 8.72 6.96 -3.93
CA PHE A 83 10.17 7.04 -4.14
C PHE A 83 10.82 8.39 -3.79
N HIS A 84 10.09 9.50 -3.91
CA HIS A 84 10.60 10.85 -3.67
C HIS A 84 10.26 11.39 -2.28
N LEU A 85 9.72 10.57 -1.37
CA LEU A 85 9.46 11.01 0.00
C LEU A 85 10.77 11.49 0.64
N GLY A 86 10.74 12.68 1.25
CA GLY A 86 11.93 13.29 1.85
C GLY A 86 12.66 14.26 0.92
N GLU A 87 12.32 14.33 -0.37
CA GLU A 87 12.99 15.25 -1.30
C GLU A 87 12.42 16.68 -1.23
N GLY A 88 11.18 16.83 -0.78
CA GLY A 88 10.49 18.12 -0.62
C GLY A 88 11.09 18.98 0.49
N GLN A 89 10.97 20.31 0.38
CA GLN A 89 11.59 21.23 1.35
C GLN A 89 11.04 21.05 2.78
N ASP A 90 9.73 20.81 2.93
CA ASP A 90 9.12 20.59 4.25
C ASP A 90 9.60 19.26 4.84
N SER A 91 9.65 18.21 4.02
CA SER A 91 10.13 16.88 4.40
C SER A 91 11.62 16.89 4.77
N LYS A 92 12.46 17.63 4.04
CA LYS A 92 13.86 17.89 4.41
C LYS A 92 13.98 18.59 5.75
N SER A 93 13.14 19.61 6.00
CA SER A 93 13.13 20.35 7.26
C SER A 93 12.73 19.44 8.43
N TRP A 94 11.72 18.58 8.22
CA TRP A 94 11.31 17.58 9.20
C TRP A 94 12.42 16.55 9.45
N MET A 95 13.06 16.03 8.40
CA MET A 95 14.18 15.07 8.52
C MET A 95 15.36 15.64 9.30
N ASN A 96 15.74 16.90 9.04
CA ASN A 96 16.80 17.57 9.78
C ASN A 96 16.51 17.65 11.29
N SER A 97 15.22 17.75 11.66
CA SER A 97 14.76 17.80 13.05
C SER A 97 14.52 16.41 13.68
N ASN A 98 14.56 15.34 12.88
CA ASN A 98 14.21 13.97 13.29
C ASN A 98 15.26 12.94 12.81
N ASN A 99 16.54 13.31 12.85
CA ASN A 99 17.68 12.43 12.58
C ASN A 99 17.68 11.76 11.19
N GLY A 100 17.00 12.34 10.19
CA GLY A 100 16.94 11.79 8.84
C GLY A 100 16.09 10.52 8.70
N ASP A 101 15.23 10.20 9.68
CA ASP A 101 14.46 8.96 9.67
C ASP A 101 13.24 9.02 8.74
N LEU A 102 13.46 8.65 7.48
CA LEU A 102 12.41 8.56 6.46
C LEU A 102 11.35 7.51 6.80
N GLY A 103 11.72 6.42 7.47
CA GLY A 103 10.80 5.36 7.87
C GLY A 103 9.78 5.86 8.88
N LYS A 104 10.25 6.61 9.88
CA LYS A 104 9.41 7.28 10.88
C LYS A 104 8.51 8.33 10.25
N MET A 105 8.98 9.11 9.27
CA MET A 105 8.13 10.04 8.52
C MET A 105 6.96 9.31 7.85
N PHE A 106 7.27 8.24 7.10
CA PHE A 106 6.27 7.41 6.43
C PHE A 106 5.25 6.83 7.42
N LEU A 107 5.73 6.18 8.49
CA LEU A 107 4.87 5.54 9.50
C LEU A 107 4.00 6.56 10.24
N ASN A 108 4.53 7.74 10.56
CA ASN A 108 3.75 8.82 11.18
C ASN A 108 2.60 9.26 10.28
N HIS A 109 2.84 9.44 8.98
CA HIS A 109 1.79 9.81 8.05
C HIS A 109 0.70 8.74 7.96
N ILE A 110 1.08 7.46 7.81
CA ILE A 110 0.12 6.35 7.77
C ILE A 110 -0.70 6.30 9.06
N LYS A 111 -0.06 6.50 10.22
CA LYS A 111 -0.75 6.50 11.51
C LYS A 111 -1.78 7.60 11.62
N VAL A 112 -1.48 8.83 11.18
CA VAL A 112 -2.44 9.95 11.17
C VAL A 112 -3.65 9.64 10.29
N VAL A 113 -3.44 9.05 9.11
CA VAL A 113 -4.53 8.63 8.21
C VAL A 113 -5.34 7.49 8.83
N ALA A 114 -4.69 6.49 9.40
CA ALA A 114 -5.33 5.35 10.03
C ALA A 114 -6.12 5.73 11.29
N ASP A 115 -5.59 6.65 12.11
CA ASP A 115 -6.28 7.20 13.28
C ASP A 115 -7.58 7.89 12.89
N PHE A 116 -7.55 8.71 11.84
CA PHE A 116 -8.76 9.32 11.30
C PHE A 116 -9.78 8.26 10.89
N LEU A 117 -9.35 7.27 10.11
CA LEU A 117 -10.23 6.20 9.62
C LEU A 117 -10.80 5.34 10.75
N LYS A 118 -10.01 5.01 11.76
CA LYS A 118 -10.46 4.24 12.92
C LYS A 118 -11.49 4.99 13.77
N ARG A 119 -11.37 6.31 13.88
CA ARG A 119 -12.34 7.13 14.62
C ARG A 119 -13.66 7.28 13.88
N GLN A 120 -13.62 7.50 12.56
CA GLN A 120 -14.82 7.75 11.76
C GLN A 120 -15.50 6.46 11.27
N TYR A 121 -14.71 5.42 11.03
CA TYR A 121 -15.16 4.15 10.45
C TYR A 121 -14.58 2.96 11.24
N PRO A 122 -14.96 2.81 12.53
CA PRO A 122 -14.36 1.81 13.42
C PRO A 122 -14.50 0.37 12.92
N ASP A 123 -15.55 0.08 12.16
CA ASP A 123 -15.86 -1.26 11.62
C ASP A 123 -15.06 -1.61 10.34
N LYS A 124 -14.24 -0.69 9.84
CA LYS A 124 -13.43 -0.92 8.63
C LYS A 124 -12.03 -1.41 9.01
N TYR A 125 -11.59 -2.46 8.33
CA TYR A 125 -10.24 -2.99 8.41
C TYR A 125 -9.36 -2.34 7.35
N LEU A 126 -8.17 -1.90 7.75
CA LEU A 126 -7.24 -1.21 6.85
C LEU A 126 -6.16 -2.17 6.37
N ILE A 127 -5.88 -2.13 5.07
CA ILE A 127 -4.79 -2.86 4.44
C ILE A 127 -3.94 -1.89 3.61
N MET A 128 -2.63 -2.14 3.49
CA MET A 128 -1.74 -1.28 2.71
C MET A 128 -0.62 -2.10 2.06
N TRP A 129 -0.03 -1.56 0.98
CA TRP A 129 1.10 -2.22 0.34
C TRP A 129 2.32 -2.27 1.25
N ASP A 130 3.05 -3.38 1.23
CA ASP A 130 4.13 -3.63 2.18
C ASP A 130 5.50 -3.10 1.73
N ASP A 131 5.67 -2.69 0.47
CA ASP A 131 6.99 -2.45 -0.13
C ASP A 131 7.78 -1.34 0.58
N MET A 132 7.11 -0.31 1.09
CA MET A 132 7.74 0.72 1.90
C MET A 132 8.18 0.19 3.27
N LEU A 133 7.43 -0.74 3.88
CA LEU A 133 7.80 -1.37 5.16
C LEU A 133 9.06 -2.24 5.04
N ARG A 134 9.30 -2.84 3.87
CA ARG A 134 10.48 -3.72 3.64
C ARG A 134 11.81 -3.02 3.92
N LYS A 135 11.86 -1.68 3.88
CA LYS A 135 13.08 -0.89 4.11
C LYS A 135 13.21 -0.34 5.54
N ILE A 136 12.19 -0.44 6.38
CA ILE A 136 12.14 0.14 7.73
C ILE A 136 12.48 -0.92 8.76
N ASP A 137 13.42 -0.67 9.65
CA ASP A 137 13.82 -1.65 10.68
C ASP A 137 12.67 -2.05 11.61
N VAL A 138 12.82 -3.22 12.26
CA VAL A 138 11.77 -3.85 13.05
C VAL A 138 11.41 -3.00 14.26
N GLU A 139 12.40 -2.39 14.89
CA GLU A 139 12.27 -1.56 16.08
C GLU A 139 11.43 -0.32 15.77
N THR A 140 11.74 0.41 14.69
CA THR A 140 10.99 1.59 14.24
C THR A 140 9.53 1.25 13.91
N ILE A 141 9.27 0.11 13.26
CA ILE A 141 7.89 -0.36 12.99
C ILE A 141 7.13 -0.64 14.30
N LYS A 142 7.78 -1.30 15.27
CA LYS A 142 7.18 -1.62 16.57
C LYS A 142 6.89 -0.38 17.40
N GLU A 143 7.83 0.56 17.44
CA GLU A 143 7.67 1.84 18.15
C GLU A 143 6.49 2.65 17.60
N ALA A 144 6.33 2.69 16.27
CA ALA A 144 5.19 3.33 15.63
C ALA A 144 3.84 2.66 15.98
N LYS A 145 3.88 1.38 16.39
CA LYS A 145 2.72 0.51 16.66
C LYS A 145 1.82 0.33 15.45
N ILE A 146 2.38 0.36 14.24
CA ILE A 146 1.63 0.37 12.98
C ILE A 146 0.82 -0.91 12.77
N SER A 147 1.29 -2.04 13.33
CA SER A 147 0.62 -3.34 13.29
C SER A 147 -0.74 -3.37 13.97
N GLN A 148 -1.04 -2.38 14.83
CA GLN A 148 -2.35 -2.22 15.46
C GLN A 148 -3.38 -1.55 14.53
N TYR A 149 -2.92 -0.90 13.46
CA TYR A 149 -3.75 -0.08 12.57
C TYR A 149 -4.06 -0.75 11.24
N VAL A 150 -3.06 -1.41 10.63
CA VAL A 150 -3.13 -1.89 9.24
C VAL A 150 -2.55 -3.30 9.10
N SER A 151 -3.09 -4.09 8.16
CA SER A 151 -2.45 -5.35 7.71
C SER A 151 -1.67 -5.13 6.41
N PRO A 152 -0.42 -5.58 6.30
CA PRO A 152 0.36 -5.43 5.08
C PRO A 152 -0.15 -6.39 3.99
N VAL A 153 -0.10 -5.92 2.75
CA VAL A 153 -0.41 -6.66 1.52
C VAL A 153 0.91 -6.90 0.79
N LEU A 154 1.44 -8.12 0.88
CA LEU A 154 2.69 -8.47 0.21
C LEU A 154 2.43 -8.71 -1.26
N TRP A 155 3.21 -8.05 -2.11
CA TRP A 155 3.09 -8.18 -3.56
C TRP A 155 4.43 -8.50 -4.23
N LYS A 156 4.36 -9.39 -5.23
CA LYS A 156 5.43 -9.75 -6.16
C LYS A 156 4.77 -10.37 -7.38
N TYR A 157 5.00 -9.80 -8.56
CA TYR A 157 4.27 -10.16 -9.78
C TYR A 157 5.07 -11.04 -10.74
N ARG A 158 6.37 -11.24 -10.46
CA ARG A 158 7.18 -12.18 -11.23
C ARG A 158 6.74 -13.62 -10.95
N PRO A 159 6.77 -14.52 -11.95
CA PRO A 159 6.28 -15.89 -11.81
C PRO A 159 7.14 -16.75 -10.86
N ASP A 160 8.43 -16.42 -10.71
CA ASP A 160 9.45 -17.14 -9.94
C ASP A 160 9.62 -16.57 -8.52
N ILE A 161 8.53 -16.54 -7.74
CA ILE A 161 8.63 -16.12 -6.35
C ILE A 161 9.45 -17.15 -5.56
N ARG A 162 10.62 -16.73 -5.09
CA ARG A 162 11.42 -17.47 -4.13
C ARG A 162 10.71 -17.54 -2.78
N THR A 163 10.28 -18.73 -2.39
CA THR A 163 9.53 -18.96 -1.15
C THR A 163 10.30 -18.48 0.06
N GLU A 164 11.62 -18.71 0.10
CA GLU A 164 12.48 -18.36 1.22
C GLU A 164 12.52 -16.85 1.48
N GLU A 165 12.49 -16.03 0.42
CA GLU A 165 12.45 -14.57 0.55
C GLU A 165 11.15 -14.11 1.21
N ILE A 166 10.02 -14.73 0.83
CA ILE A 166 8.72 -14.39 1.42
C ILE A 166 8.63 -14.92 2.86
N GLU A 167 9.15 -16.11 3.13
CA GLU A 167 9.21 -16.66 4.49
C GLU A 167 10.04 -15.79 5.43
N GLN A 168 11.15 -15.21 4.96
CA GLN A 168 11.93 -14.23 5.73
C GLN A 168 11.14 -12.94 6.01
N LEU A 169 10.39 -12.43 5.02
CA LEU A 169 9.52 -11.27 5.22
C LEU A 169 8.39 -11.58 6.22
N LEU A 170 7.78 -12.76 6.16
CA LEU A 170 6.75 -13.19 7.09
C LEU A 170 7.28 -13.30 8.52
N SER A 171 8.46 -13.90 8.72
CA SER A 171 9.14 -13.92 10.03
C SER A 171 9.34 -12.51 10.58
N ARG A 172 9.88 -11.60 9.75
CA ARG A 172 10.10 -10.21 10.15
C ARG A 172 8.80 -9.48 10.51
N TYR A 173 7.74 -9.67 9.74
CA TYR A 173 6.44 -9.07 10.06
C TYR A 173 5.82 -9.65 11.33
N GLN A 174 6.08 -10.93 11.64
CA GLN A 174 5.73 -11.52 12.91
C GLN A 174 6.46 -10.81 14.07
N ASP A 175 7.75 -10.53 13.92
CA ASP A 175 8.57 -9.84 14.92
C ASP A 175 8.15 -8.38 15.11
N CYS A 176 7.67 -7.74 14.04
CA CYS A 176 7.04 -6.41 14.07
C CYS A 176 5.67 -6.40 14.78
N GLY A 177 5.11 -7.58 15.08
CA GLY A 177 3.82 -7.74 15.77
C GLY A 177 2.59 -7.70 14.86
N PHE A 178 2.75 -7.85 13.54
CA PHE A 178 1.59 -8.02 12.66
C PHE A 178 0.95 -9.39 12.89
N THR A 179 -0.37 -9.41 13.07
CA THR A 179 -1.16 -10.64 13.32
C THR A 179 -1.98 -11.08 12.11
N SER A 180 -1.99 -10.28 11.05
CA SER A 180 -2.79 -10.52 9.84
C SER A 180 -2.02 -10.01 8.63
N ILE A 181 -1.99 -10.83 7.58
CA ILE A 181 -1.32 -10.51 6.31
C ILE A 181 -2.21 -10.84 5.13
N TRP A 182 -2.06 -10.05 4.08
CA TRP A 182 -2.64 -10.27 2.76
C TRP A 182 -1.56 -10.49 1.72
N PHE A 183 -1.94 -11.16 0.64
CA PHE A 183 -1.09 -11.30 -0.55
C PHE A 183 -1.72 -10.60 -1.75
N ALA A 184 -0.89 -10.30 -2.75
CA ALA A 184 -1.37 -9.81 -4.02
C ALA A 184 -0.60 -10.42 -5.19
N SER A 185 -1.40 -10.89 -6.13
CA SER A 185 -0.95 -11.43 -7.41
C SER A 185 -1.60 -10.64 -8.55
N ALA A 186 -1.09 -10.76 -9.78
CA ALA A 186 -1.61 -10.02 -10.93
C ALA A 186 -2.25 -10.97 -11.93
N PHE A 187 -3.45 -10.63 -12.42
CA PHE A 187 -4.10 -11.32 -13.55
C PHE A 187 -3.98 -10.53 -14.87
N LYS A 188 -3.61 -9.25 -14.80
CA LYS A 188 -3.34 -8.35 -15.94
C LYS A 188 -2.33 -7.27 -15.53
N GLY A 189 -1.52 -6.80 -16.48
CA GLY A 189 -0.48 -5.80 -16.24
C GLY A 189 0.70 -6.37 -15.45
N ALA A 190 1.61 -5.53 -14.93
CA ALA A 190 2.82 -6.00 -14.22
C ALA A 190 3.72 -7.02 -14.96
N SER A 191 3.53 -7.14 -16.27
CA SER A 191 4.45 -7.67 -17.27
C SER A 191 5.36 -6.52 -17.75
N GLU A 192 5.26 -6.12 -19.02
CA GLU A 192 5.92 -4.94 -19.58
C GLU A 192 5.02 -3.70 -19.63
N PRO A 193 5.60 -2.47 -19.65
CA PRO A 193 4.85 -1.22 -19.66
C PRO A 193 3.93 -1.01 -20.88
N ASP A 194 4.28 -1.59 -22.02
CA ASP A 194 3.62 -1.45 -23.33
C ASP A 194 2.85 -2.73 -23.76
N GLN A 195 2.72 -3.68 -22.85
CA GLN A 195 2.10 -4.97 -23.12
C GLN A 195 0.60 -4.83 -23.46
N ILE A 196 0.24 -5.15 -24.71
CA ILE A 196 -1.15 -5.11 -25.20
C ILE A 196 -1.93 -6.36 -24.77
N TRP A 197 -1.30 -7.54 -24.87
CA TRP A 197 -1.93 -8.83 -24.58
C TRP A 197 -1.50 -9.38 -23.23
N THR A 198 -2.46 -9.88 -22.45
CA THR A 198 -2.17 -10.46 -21.13
C THR A 198 -1.40 -11.76 -21.29
N PRO A 199 -0.15 -11.87 -20.78
CA PRO A 199 0.62 -13.11 -20.85
C PRO A 199 0.06 -14.11 -19.82
N ILE A 200 -0.97 -14.86 -20.21
CA ILE A 200 -1.75 -15.74 -19.32
C ILE A 200 -0.84 -16.69 -18.53
N LYS A 201 0.15 -17.32 -19.19
CA LYS A 201 1.07 -18.25 -18.53
C LYS A 201 1.85 -17.59 -17.40
N MET A 202 2.38 -16.38 -17.61
CA MET A 202 3.14 -15.65 -16.60
C MET A 202 2.29 -15.37 -15.35
N HIS A 203 1.03 -14.96 -15.54
CA HIS A 203 0.11 -14.71 -14.44
C HIS A 203 -0.30 -15.98 -13.71
N MET A 204 -0.57 -17.05 -14.45
CA MET A 204 -0.85 -18.37 -13.87
C MET A 204 0.33 -18.87 -13.02
N ASP A 205 1.55 -18.77 -13.54
CA ASP A 205 2.76 -19.17 -12.82
C ASP A 205 2.94 -18.31 -11.55
N ASN A 206 2.64 -17.00 -11.60
CA ASN A 206 2.63 -16.13 -10.43
C ASN A 206 1.58 -16.55 -9.39
N HIS A 207 0.36 -16.91 -9.82
CA HIS A 207 -0.69 -17.44 -8.93
C HIS A 207 -0.24 -18.74 -8.25
N LEU A 208 0.34 -19.67 -9.01
CA LEU A 208 0.84 -20.94 -8.49
C LEU A 208 1.98 -20.75 -7.49
N SER A 209 2.87 -19.77 -7.72
CA SER A 209 3.93 -19.43 -6.76
C SER A 209 3.38 -18.83 -5.46
N TRP A 210 2.37 -17.96 -5.53
CA TRP A 210 1.66 -17.49 -4.33
C TRP A 210 0.93 -18.61 -3.59
N LYS A 211 0.35 -19.58 -4.32
CA LYS A 211 -0.30 -20.74 -3.71
C LYS A 211 0.68 -21.53 -2.83
N LYS A 212 1.92 -21.77 -3.31
CA LYS A 212 2.95 -22.46 -2.53
C LYS A 212 3.23 -21.77 -1.18
N ILE A 213 3.25 -20.44 -1.17
CA ILE A 213 3.42 -19.63 0.04
C ILE A 213 2.20 -19.73 0.96
N ILE A 214 0.99 -19.65 0.39
CA ILE A 214 -0.26 -19.80 1.16
C ILE A 214 -0.29 -21.17 1.84
N ASP A 215 0.08 -22.22 1.12
CA ASP A 215 0.14 -23.59 1.65
C ASP A 215 1.19 -23.73 2.77
N SER A 216 2.22 -22.87 2.81
CA SER A 216 3.26 -22.87 3.86
C SER A 216 2.97 -21.94 5.05
N MET A 217 1.80 -21.28 5.09
CA MET A 217 1.43 -20.34 6.16
C MET A 217 1.32 -21.00 7.54
N ASN A 218 1.17 -22.33 7.62
CA ASN A 218 1.20 -23.07 8.88
C ASN A 218 2.54 -22.93 9.63
N LYS A 219 3.64 -22.55 8.94
CA LYS A 219 4.93 -22.22 9.55
C LYS A 219 4.89 -20.92 10.39
N PHE A 220 3.89 -20.06 10.19
CA PHE A 220 3.76 -18.75 10.82
C PHE A 220 2.48 -18.65 11.67
N PRO A 221 2.36 -19.43 12.77
CA PRO A 221 1.10 -19.58 13.50
C PRO A 221 0.59 -18.29 14.17
N LYS A 222 1.44 -17.27 14.36
CA LYS A 222 1.03 -15.98 14.92
C LYS A 222 0.46 -15.03 13.86
N ILE A 223 0.58 -15.36 12.57
CA ILE A 223 0.07 -14.58 11.47
C ILE A 223 -1.11 -15.30 10.84
N ARG A 224 -2.28 -14.65 10.82
CA ARG A 224 -3.43 -15.10 10.05
C ARG A 224 -3.28 -14.69 8.59
N TYR A 225 -3.33 -15.65 7.68
CA TYR A 225 -3.58 -15.38 6.27
C TYR A 225 -5.02 -14.86 6.10
N SER A 226 -5.16 -13.61 5.63
CA SER A 226 -6.47 -12.95 5.50
C SER A 226 -7.08 -13.06 4.12
N GLY A 227 -6.27 -13.22 3.08
CA GLY A 227 -6.74 -13.33 1.71
C GLY A 227 -5.71 -12.92 0.68
N ILE A 228 -6.05 -13.10 -0.59
CA ILE A 228 -5.24 -12.69 -1.73
C ILE A 228 -6.05 -11.77 -2.65
N ALA A 229 -5.44 -10.66 -3.06
CA ALA A 229 -5.99 -9.76 -4.04
C ALA A 229 -5.43 -10.09 -5.44
N LEU A 230 -6.31 -10.26 -6.43
CA LEU A 230 -5.91 -10.30 -7.83
C LEU A 230 -5.91 -8.87 -8.39
N THR A 231 -4.77 -8.42 -8.92
CA THR A 231 -4.56 -7.07 -9.45
C THR A 231 -4.58 -7.07 -10.97
N GLY A 232 -5.20 -6.04 -11.54
CA GLY A 232 -5.30 -5.83 -12.98
C GLY A 232 -4.71 -4.48 -13.30
N TRP A 233 -3.38 -4.37 -13.29
CA TRP A 233 -2.71 -3.10 -13.53
C TRP A 233 -2.85 -2.68 -15.00
N GLN A 234 -3.00 -1.39 -15.23
CA GLN A 234 -2.99 -0.81 -16.57
C GLN A 234 -2.11 0.43 -16.56
N ARG A 235 -1.17 0.50 -17.49
CA ARG A 235 -0.33 1.69 -17.74
C ARG A 235 -0.87 2.46 -18.94
#